data_AF-A0A938AMP8-F1
#
_entry.id   AF-A0A938AMP8-F1
#
_cell.length_a   1.000
_cell.length_b   1.000
_cell.length_c   1.000
_cell.angle_alpha   90.00
_cell.angle_beta   90.00
_cell.angle_gamma   90.00
#
_symmetry.space_group_name_H-M   'P 1'
#
loop_
_entity.id
_entity.type
_entity.pdbx_description
1 polymer ?
#
loop_
_entity_poly.entity_id
_entity_poly.type
_entity_poly.pdbx_seq_one_letter_code
_entity_poly.pdbx_strand_id
1 'polypeptide(L)'
;MSTSLTCYGGVAEIGGNKILLEDGDRRILFDFGKAFGRYGEYFDGVFVKERVSRGLLDPVALGLIPPLRGLLREDLVPVLDPGLLDVTEIPPEGRRRVVHYEVGVKPQASDTFWGHFAERLPGSFRDLRRDSGPAVDLVVLSHAHQDHISDLAYATPALAAASSRMTAFISKVLMDTGQVGVGGAPFVLPRVPNPQGILMAAREEEAAARPWWFLDGDPQGEPGESPLDSPASFWHTAPARRLTPL
;
A
#
# COMPACT_ATOMS: atom_id res chain seq x y z
N MET A 1 1.25 6.82 31.42
CA MET A 1 0.77 6.91 30.01
C MET A 1 -0.44 6.00 29.90
N SER A 2 -1.42 6.34 29.06
CA SER A 2 -2.58 5.49 28.81
C SER A 2 -2.37 4.70 27.53
N THR A 3 -2.50 3.38 27.60
CA THR A 3 -2.59 2.51 26.44
C THR A 3 -3.96 2.66 25.79
N SER A 4 -4.02 2.82 24.47
CA SER A 4 -5.29 2.94 23.72
C SER A 4 -5.38 1.94 22.59
N LEU A 5 -6.58 1.42 22.36
CA LEU A 5 -6.91 0.55 21.24
C LEU A 5 -7.96 1.24 20.37
N THR A 6 -7.65 1.44 19.09
CA THR A 6 -8.57 2.03 18.10
C THR A 6 -8.90 0.99 17.03
N CYS A 7 -10.18 0.63 16.89
CA CYS A 7 -10.64 -0.28 15.86
C CYS A 7 -11.13 0.50 14.64
N TYR A 8 -10.40 0.43 13.52
CA TYR A 8 -10.77 1.07 12.25
C TYR A 8 -11.59 0.17 11.32
N GLY A 9 -11.62 -1.12 11.60
CA GLY A 9 -12.39 -2.11 10.84
C GLY A 9 -12.49 -3.43 11.62
N GLY A 10 -13.38 -4.31 11.17
CA GLY A 10 -13.79 -5.51 11.91
C GLY A 10 -14.77 -5.20 13.06
N VAL A 11 -15.38 -4.00 13.08
CA VAL A 11 -16.38 -3.59 14.07
C VAL A 11 -17.76 -3.68 13.44
N ALA A 12 -18.63 -4.53 14.00
CA ALA A 12 -19.97 -4.79 13.46
C ALA A 12 -19.97 -5.24 11.98
N GLU A 13 -18.88 -5.87 11.53
CA GLU A 13 -18.71 -6.41 10.18
C GLU A 13 -17.89 -7.71 10.22
N ILE A 14 -17.98 -8.52 9.16
CA ILE A 14 -17.13 -9.69 8.97
C ILE A 14 -15.97 -9.31 8.06
N GLY A 15 -14.75 -9.50 8.54
CA GLY A 15 -13.54 -9.11 7.85
C GLY A 15 -13.20 -7.63 8.00
N GLY A 16 -12.28 -7.11 7.19
CA GLY A 16 -11.89 -5.70 7.27
C GLY A 16 -11.00 -5.35 8.46
N ASN A 17 -10.38 -6.35 9.09
CA ASN A 17 -9.68 -6.21 10.36
C ASN A 17 -8.56 -5.17 10.29
N LYS A 18 -8.65 -4.15 11.14
CA LYS A 18 -7.71 -3.03 11.25
C LYS A 18 -7.75 -2.48 12.67
N ILE A 19 -6.81 -2.88 13.52
CA ILE A 19 -6.81 -2.46 14.93
C ILE A 19 -5.47 -1.83 15.27
N LEU A 20 -5.48 -0.58 15.75
CA LEU A 20 -4.28 0.15 16.15
C LEU A 20 -4.17 0.17 17.67
N LEU A 21 -3.09 -0.40 18.19
CA LEU A 21 -2.66 -0.28 19.57
C LEU A 21 -1.63 0.84 19.68
N GLU A 22 -1.83 1.75 20.63
CA GLU A 22 -0.92 2.84 20.93
C GLU A 22 -0.55 2.80 22.41
N ASP A 23 0.75 2.81 22.71
CA ASP A 23 1.28 2.87 24.07
C ASP A 23 2.52 3.77 24.11
N GLY A 24 2.39 4.96 24.67
CA GLY A 24 3.43 5.98 24.64
C GLY A 24 3.76 6.43 23.21
N ASP A 25 5.02 6.24 22.80
CA ASP A 25 5.51 6.55 21.46
C ASP A 25 5.33 5.38 20.46
N ARG A 26 4.83 4.23 20.91
CA ARG A 26 4.70 3.02 20.10
C ARG A 26 3.32 2.88 19.51
N ARG A 27 3.28 2.45 18.25
CA ARG A 27 2.06 2.13 17.51
C ARG A 27 2.22 0.79 16.81
N ILE A 28 1.39 -0.19 17.17
CA ILE A 28 1.33 -1.50 16.53
C ILE A 28 -0.04 -1.65 15.89
N LEU A 29 -0.05 -1.99 14.62
CA LEU A 29 -1.27 -2.31 13.88
C LEU A 29 -1.46 -3.83 13.87
N PHE A 30 -2.68 -4.30 14.06
CA PHE A 30 -3.05 -5.70 13.90
C PHE A 30 -3.93 -5.82 12.67
N ASP A 31 -3.42 -6.57 11.70
CA ASP A 31 -4.00 -6.76 10.38
C ASP A 31 -4.25 -5.44 9.62
N PHE A 32 -4.42 -5.54 8.31
CA PHE A 32 -4.92 -4.45 7.49
C PHE A 32 -5.59 -5.01 6.24
N GLY A 33 -6.75 -5.60 6.45
CA GLY A 33 -7.43 -6.40 5.42
C GLY A 33 -8.73 -5.81 4.91
N LYS A 34 -9.22 -6.39 3.81
CA LYS A 34 -10.37 -5.86 3.04
C LYS A 34 -11.70 -6.09 3.76
N ALA A 35 -12.52 -5.04 3.84
CA ALA A 35 -13.89 -5.13 4.33
C ALA A 35 -14.83 -5.60 3.20
N PHE A 36 -14.98 -6.91 3.02
CA PHE A 36 -15.73 -7.48 1.87
C PHE A 36 -17.19 -7.03 1.81
N GLY A 37 -17.89 -6.98 2.95
CA GLY A 37 -19.28 -6.53 3.00
C GLY A 37 -19.42 -5.11 2.46
N ARG A 38 -18.67 -4.17 3.04
CA ARG A 38 -18.67 -2.76 2.62
C ARG A 38 -18.19 -2.57 1.18
N TYR A 39 -17.19 -3.34 0.75
CA TYR A 39 -16.72 -3.31 -0.63
C TYR A 39 -17.83 -3.74 -1.62
N GLY A 40 -18.59 -4.78 -1.28
CA GLY A 40 -19.69 -5.30 -2.08
C GLY A 40 -20.90 -4.36 -2.20
N GLU A 41 -21.03 -3.36 -1.31
CA GLU A 41 -22.07 -2.32 -1.42
C GLU A 41 -21.84 -1.39 -2.63
N TYR A 42 -20.60 -1.29 -3.11
CA TYR A 42 -20.22 -0.37 -4.20
C TYR A 42 -19.73 -1.10 -5.46
N PHE A 43 -19.06 -2.24 -5.28
CA PHE A 43 -18.38 -2.95 -6.36
C PHE A 43 -18.85 -4.40 -6.45
N ASP A 44 -19.41 -4.77 -7.60
CA ASP A 44 -19.86 -6.14 -7.88
C ASP A 44 -18.76 -7.02 -8.50
N GLY A 45 -17.61 -6.43 -8.83
CA GLY A 45 -16.47 -7.13 -9.42
C GLY A 45 -16.66 -7.55 -10.88
N VAL A 46 -17.83 -7.30 -11.48
CA VAL A 46 -18.18 -7.69 -12.85
C VAL A 46 -18.40 -6.45 -13.72
N PHE A 47 -19.34 -5.59 -13.34
CA PHE A 47 -19.73 -4.38 -14.07
C PHE A 47 -19.19 -3.11 -13.41
N VAL A 48 -19.19 -3.06 -12.08
CA VAL A 48 -18.70 -1.93 -11.30
C VAL A 48 -17.45 -2.35 -10.55
N LYS A 49 -16.32 -1.79 -10.95
CA LYS A 49 -14.98 -2.09 -10.40
C LYS A 49 -14.35 -0.83 -9.84
N GLU A 50 -13.50 -1.01 -8.83
CA GLU A 50 -12.69 0.06 -8.28
C GLU A 50 -11.84 0.74 -9.36
N ARG A 51 -11.80 2.07 -9.33
CA ARG A 51 -10.98 2.85 -10.26
C ARG A 51 -9.56 2.93 -9.71
N VAL A 52 -8.79 1.85 -9.92
CA VAL A 52 -7.40 1.75 -9.43
C VAL A 52 -6.53 2.95 -9.81
N SER A 53 -6.80 3.59 -10.97
CA SER A 53 -6.10 4.79 -11.44
C SER A 53 -6.41 6.08 -10.66
N ARG A 54 -7.41 6.05 -9.76
CA ARG A 54 -7.75 7.12 -8.82
C ARG A 54 -7.10 6.95 -7.44
N GLY A 55 -6.30 5.90 -7.25
CA GLY A 55 -5.52 5.69 -6.03
C GLY A 55 -6.39 5.67 -4.77
N LEU A 56 -6.03 6.48 -3.79
CA LEU A 56 -6.72 6.55 -2.49
C LEU A 56 -8.09 7.24 -2.55
N LEU A 57 -8.48 7.88 -3.66
CA LEU A 57 -9.74 8.65 -3.71
C LEU A 57 -10.95 7.81 -3.33
N ASP A 58 -11.18 6.73 -4.08
CA ASP A 58 -12.39 5.91 -3.93
C ASP A 58 -12.35 5.12 -2.61
N PRO A 59 -11.25 4.42 -2.26
CA PRO A 59 -11.19 3.67 -0.99
C PRO A 59 -11.39 4.53 0.25
N VAL A 60 -10.88 5.77 0.26
CA VAL A 60 -11.06 6.67 1.40
C VAL A 60 -12.45 7.31 1.39
N ALA A 61 -12.91 7.81 0.23
CA ALA A 61 -14.21 8.48 0.13
C ALA A 61 -15.40 7.53 0.41
N LEU A 62 -15.28 6.26 0.04
CA LEU A 62 -16.27 5.23 0.30
C LEU A 62 -16.10 4.56 1.67
N GLY A 63 -15.11 4.99 2.47
CA GLY A 63 -14.85 4.44 3.80
C GLY A 63 -14.41 2.98 3.78
N LEU A 64 -13.80 2.49 2.69
CA LEU A 64 -13.27 1.13 2.58
C LEU A 64 -11.96 0.97 3.35
N ILE A 65 -11.18 2.05 3.43
CA ILE A 65 -9.98 2.15 4.27
C ILE A 65 -10.03 3.43 5.13
N PRO A 66 -9.46 3.43 6.33
CA PRO A 66 -9.46 4.60 7.20
C PRO A 66 -8.50 5.69 6.66
N PRO A 67 -8.87 6.98 6.74
CA PRO A 67 -8.02 8.10 6.30
C PRO A 67 -6.85 8.37 7.25
N LEU A 68 -5.83 7.50 7.21
CA LEU A 68 -4.65 7.53 8.06
C LEU A 68 -3.43 8.08 7.31
N ARG A 69 -3.26 9.41 7.34
CA ARG A 69 -2.11 10.06 6.70
C ARG A 69 -0.81 9.59 7.35
N GLY A 70 0.22 9.33 6.54
CA GLY A 70 1.50 8.77 6.97
C GLY A 70 1.55 7.24 7.04
N LEU A 71 0.40 6.56 7.18
CA LEU A 71 0.31 5.10 7.03
C LEU A 71 0.03 4.71 5.57
N LEU A 72 -0.87 5.45 4.92
CA LEU A 72 -1.22 5.22 3.52
C LEU A 72 -0.15 5.76 2.57
N ARG A 73 -0.03 5.11 1.41
CA ARG A 73 0.95 5.40 0.36
C ARG A 73 0.77 6.77 -0.27
N GLU A 74 1.81 7.59 -0.24
CA GLU A 74 1.83 8.91 -0.90
C GLU A 74 1.78 8.78 -2.44
N ASP A 75 2.37 7.73 -3.02
CA ASP A 75 2.33 7.48 -4.47
C ASP A 75 0.93 7.07 -4.98
N LEU A 76 -0.01 6.81 -4.06
CA LEU A 76 -1.43 6.59 -4.38
C LEU A 76 -2.31 7.82 -4.13
N VAL A 77 -1.74 8.94 -3.66
CA VAL A 77 -2.50 10.18 -3.51
C VAL A 77 -2.79 10.76 -4.91
N PRO A 78 -4.06 10.89 -5.30
CA PRO A 78 -4.40 11.37 -6.63
C PRO A 78 -4.12 12.87 -6.75
N VAL A 79 -3.66 13.31 -7.92
CA VAL A 79 -3.53 14.73 -8.22
C VAL A 79 -4.82 15.23 -8.85
N LEU A 80 -5.64 15.93 -8.05
CA LEU A 80 -6.97 16.38 -8.45
C LEU A 80 -6.95 17.71 -9.23
N ASP A 81 -5.94 18.54 -9.00
CA ASP A 81 -5.70 19.79 -9.72
C ASP A 81 -4.48 19.62 -10.65
N PRO A 82 -4.67 19.64 -11.99
CA PRO A 82 -3.56 19.59 -12.94
C PRO A 82 -2.51 20.69 -12.77
N GLY A 83 -2.86 21.84 -12.17
CA GLY A 83 -1.91 22.92 -11.86
C GLY A 83 -0.85 22.55 -10.81
N LEU A 84 -1.06 21.42 -10.11
CA LEU A 84 -0.13 20.85 -9.14
C LEU A 84 0.84 19.83 -9.77
N LEU A 85 0.82 19.68 -11.08
CA LEU A 85 1.79 18.89 -11.85
C LEU A 85 2.82 19.80 -12.52
N ASP A 86 4.08 19.37 -12.48
CA ASP A 86 5.16 19.94 -13.27
C ASP A 86 5.45 18.97 -14.41
N VAL A 87 4.86 19.24 -15.58
CA VAL A 87 4.96 18.36 -16.76
C VAL A 87 6.03 18.90 -17.71
N THR A 88 7.06 18.10 -17.92
CA THR A 88 8.12 18.38 -18.90
C THR A 88 7.99 17.43 -20.08
N GLU A 89 7.86 17.99 -21.28
CA GLU A 89 7.90 17.21 -22.51
C GLU A 89 9.35 16.85 -22.85
N ILE A 90 9.61 15.58 -23.08
CA ILE A 90 10.90 15.05 -23.52
C ILE A 90 10.72 14.59 -24.98
N PRO A 91 11.19 15.40 -25.96
CA PRO A 91 11.14 15.04 -27.35
C PRO A 91 11.91 13.72 -27.60
N PRO A 92 11.45 12.89 -28.53
CA PRO A 92 12.16 11.66 -28.86
C PRO A 92 13.54 11.95 -29.47
N GLU A 93 14.58 11.35 -28.92
CA GLU A 93 15.93 11.35 -29.50
C GLU A 93 16.28 10.02 -30.17
N GLY A 94 17.06 10.09 -31.26
CA GLY A 94 17.57 8.92 -31.97
C GLY A 94 16.49 8.10 -32.67
N ARG A 95 16.42 6.79 -32.41
CA ARG A 95 15.45 5.88 -33.04
C ARG A 95 14.07 5.88 -32.37
N ARG A 96 13.88 6.62 -31.26
CA ARG A 96 12.58 6.70 -30.58
C ARG A 96 11.60 7.52 -31.44
N ARG A 97 10.33 7.09 -31.47
CA ARG A 97 9.26 7.74 -32.25
C ARG A 97 8.18 8.40 -31.38
N VAL A 98 8.27 8.24 -30.06
CA VAL A 98 7.23 8.63 -29.11
C VAL A 98 7.78 9.67 -28.16
N VAL A 99 7.04 10.76 -27.99
CA VAL A 99 7.28 11.78 -26.96
C VAL A 99 7.03 11.16 -25.59
N HIS A 100 7.96 11.38 -24.67
CA HIS A 100 7.78 10.98 -23.27
C HIS A 100 7.58 12.24 -22.42
N TYR A 101 6.96 12.06 -21.25
CA TYR A 101 6.74 13.14 -20.30
C TYR A 101 7.37 12.76 -18.97
N GLU A 102 8.09 13.70 -18.39
CA GLU A 102 8.46 13.67 -16.98
C GLU A 102 7.42 14.46 -16.20
N VAL A 103 6.92 13.90 -15.10
CA VAL A 103 5.81 14.47 -14.33
C VAL A 103 6.23 14.57 -12.87
N GLY A 104 6.51 15.79 -12.43
CA GLY A 104 6.70 16.13 -11.02
C GLY A 104 5.36 16.41 -10.33
N VAL A 105 5.24 16.03 -9.06
CA VAL A 105 4.05 16.34 -8.23
C VAL A 105 4.45 17.34 -7.16
N LYS A 106 3.74 18.47 -7.11
CA LYS A 106 3.97 19.48 -6.08
C LYS A 106 3.47 18.97 -4.72
N PRO A 107 4.18 19.21 -3.60
CA PRO A 107 3.76 18.76 -2.27
C PRO A 107 2.33 19.17 -1.89
N GLN A 108 1.87 20.32 -2.38
CA GLN A 108 0.52 20.84 -2.17
C GLN A 108 -0.58 19.89 -2.66
N ALA A 109 -0.30 19.00 -3.61
CA ALA A 109 -1.27 17.99 -4.06
C ALA A 109 -1.66 17.05 -2.92
N SER A 110 -0.66 16.56 -2.17
CA SER A 110 -0.89 15.70 -1.00
C SER A 110 -1.58 16.47 0.12
N ASP A 111 -1.13 17.68 0.43
CA ASP A 111 -1.75 18.50 1.47
C ASP A 111 -3.22 18.83 1.18
N THR A 112 -3.55 19.14 -0.07
CA THR A 112 -4.94 19.42 -0.48
C THR A 112 -5.83 18.19 -0.33
N PHE A 113 -5.34 17.02 -0.75
CA PHE A 113 -6.08 15.76 -0.63
C PHE A 113 -6.35 15.41 0.83
N TRP A 114 -5.33 15.45 1.69
CA TRP A 114 -5.51 15.12 3.10
C TRP A 114 -6.30 16.19 3.86
N GLY A 115 -6.11 17.47 3.53
CA GLY A 115 -6.91 18.58 4.09
C GLY A 115 -8.39 18.39 3.84
N HIS A 116 -8.77 17.94 2.64
CA HIS A 116 -10.16 17.62 2.31
C HIS A 116 -10.79 16.59 3.26
N PHE A 117 -10.09 15.50 3.54
CA PHE A 117 -10.60 14.44 4.42
C PHE A 117 -10.50 14.82 5.90
N ALA A 118 -9.50 15.62 6.29
CA ALA A 118 -9.44 16.19 7.63
C ALA A 118 -10.67 17.06 7.95
N GLU A 119 -11.11 17.88 6.98
CA GLU A 119 -12.29 18.72 7.13
C GLU A 119 -13.61 17.93 7.09
N ARG A 120 -13.73 16.94 6.19
CA ARG A 120 -14.99 16.19 6.01
C ARG A 120 -15.19 15.04 6.98
N LEU A 121 -14.10 14.44 7.45
CA LEU A 121 -14.13 13.24 8.29
C LEU A 121 -13.39 13.46 9.61
N PRO A 122 -13.70 14.52 10.39
CA PRO A 122 -12.93 14.87 11.59
C PRO A 122 -12.94 13.79 12.67
N GLY A 123 -13.94 12.90 12.67
CA GLY A 123 -14.04 11.78 13.60
C GLY A 123 -13.24 10.52 13.21
N SER A 124 -12.78 10.42 11.95
CA SER A 124 -12.05 9.23 11.46
C SER A 124 -10.70 9.55 10.82
N PHE A 125 -10.49 10.78 10.32
CA PHE A 125 -9.19 11.24 9.84
C PHE A 125 -8.18 11.34 10.99
N ARG A 126 -6.99 10.80 10.77
CA ARG A 126 -5.85 10.98 11.66
C ARG A 126 -4.57 11.16 10.85
N ASP A 127 -3.79 12.17 11.23
CA ASP A 127 -2.40 12.30 10.79
C ASP A 127 -1.51 11.53 11.76
N LEU A 128 -0.92 10.44 11.27
CA LEU A 128 -0.06 9.56 12.07
C LEU A 128 1.42 9.87 11.87
N ARG A 129 1.80 10.86 11.05
CA ARG A 129 3.19 11.23 10.83
C ARG A 129 3.86 11.61 12.16
N ARG A 130 5.17 11.34 12.24
CA ARG A 130 6.04 11.71 13.36
C ARG A 130 7.20 12.55 12.80
N ASP A 131 7.81 13.36 13.65
CA ASP A 131 9.00 14.15 13.28
C ASP A 131 10.18 13.25 12.89
N SER A 132 10.27 12.06 13.50
CA SER A 132 11.22 11.02 13.12
C SER A 132 10.60 9.63 13.27
N GLY A 133 11.04 8.70 12.42
CA GLY A 133 10.56 7.32 12.39
C GLY A 133 9.24 7.13 11.63
N PRO A 134 8.76 5.87 11.55
CA PRO A 134 7.56 5.55 10.82
C PRO A 134 6.29 6.00 11.56
N ALA A 135 5.20 6.21 10.83
CA ALA A 135 3.90 6.55 11.41
C ALA A 135 3.39 5.45 12.36
N VAL A 136 3.60 4.19 11.97
CA VAL A 136 3.30 2.96 12.71
C VAL A 136 4.55 2.09 12.70
N ASP A 137 4.92 1.55 13.86
CA ASP A 137 6.20 0.85 14.04
C ASP A 137 6.17 -0.56 13.44
N LEU A 138 5.03 -1.23 13.52
CA LEU A 138 4.86 -2.61 13.05
C LEU A 138 3.40 -2.91 12.71
N VAL A 139 3.15 -3.71 11.68
CA VAL A 139 1.88 -4.43 11.50
C VAL A 139 2.06 -5.92 11.79
N VAL A 140 1.30 -6.46 12.74
CA VAL A 140 1.26 -7.89 13.04
C VAL A 140 0.11 -8.51 12.27
N LEU A 141 0.41 -9.53 11.45
CA LEU A 141 -0.59 -10.24 10.67
C LEU A 141 -0.93 -11.56 11.32
N SER A 142 -2.21 -11.74 11.64
CA SER A 142 -2.72 -12.95 12.28
C SER A 142 -2.62 -14.15 11.34
N HIS A 143 -3.09 -14.01 10.09
CA HIS A 143 -3.04 -15.02 9.04
C HIS A 143 -3.28 -14.42 7.65
N ALA A 144 -3.13 -15.22 6.59
CA ALA A 144 -3.08 -14.74 5.20
C ALA A 144 -4.43 -14.72 4.47
N HIS A 145 -5.55 -14.59 5.17
CA HIS A 145 -6.83 -14.33 4.50
C HIS A 145 -6.93 -12.86 4.07
N GLN A 146 -7.67 -12.60 2.98
CA GLN A 146 -7.74 -11.27 2.35
C GLN A 146 -8.34 -10.20 3.26
N ASP A 147 -9.23 -10.58 4.15
CA ASP A 147 -9.83 -9.72 5.17
C ASP A 147 -8.89 -9.38 6.33
N HIS A 148 -7.65 -9.90 6.29
CA HIS A 148 -6.55 -9.53 7.18
C HIS A 148 -5.37 -8.84 6.48
N ILE A 149 -5.17 -9.05 5.17
CA ILE A 149 -3.93 -8.60 4.49
C ILE A 149 -4.13 -7.70 3.28
N SER A 150 -5.29 -7.74 2.61
CA SER A 150 -5.38 -7.20 1.25
C SER A 150 -5.29 -5.67 1.16
N ASP A 151 -5.70 -4.94 2.19
CA ASP A 151 -5.62 -3.47 2.17
C ASP A 151 -4.20 -2.98 2.47
N LEU A 152 -3.24 -3.85 2.84
CA LEU A 152 -1.82 -3.48 2.94
C LEU A 152 -1.25 -3.00 1.60
N ALA A 153 -1.92 -3.29 0.47
CA ALA A 153 -1.60 -2.71 -0.82
C ALA A 153 -1.68 -1.17 -0.84
N TYR A 154 -2.50 -0.58 0.05
CA TYR A 154 -2.62 0.87 0.22
C TYR A 154 -1.66 1.44 1.30
N ALA A 155 -1.13 0.59 2.18
CA ALA A 155 -0.20 1.02 3.23
C ALA A 155 1.22 1.16 2.68
N THR A 156 1.98 2.14 3.19
CA THR A 156 3.37 2.36 2.79
C THR A 156 4.21 1.08 2.93
N PRO A 157 5.10 0.77 1.96
CA PRO A 157 6.00 -0.40 2.08
C PRO A 157 7.02 -0.23 3.20
N ALA A 158 7.25 0.99 3.70
CA ALA A 158 8.14 1.24 4.83
C ALA A 158 7.59 0.71 6.18
N LEU A 159 6.28 0.42 6.27
CA LEU A 159 5.69 -0.19 7.47
C LEU A 159 6.10 -1.66 7.55
N ALA A 160 6.99 -1.98 8.49
CA ALA A 160 7.41 -3.35 8.74
C ALA A 160 6.22 -4.25 9.12
N ALA A 161 6.23 -5.49 8.63
CA ALA A 161 5.25 -6.53 8.97
C ALA A 161 5.88 -7.61 9.85
N ALA A 162 5.06 -8.27 10.68
CA ALA A 162 5.44 -9.46 11.43
C ALA A 162 4.36 -10.53 11.33
N SER A 163 4.76 -11.78 11.12
CA SER A 163 3.85 -12.95 11.14
C SER A 163 4.63 -14.27 11.14
N SER A 164 3.92 -15.40 11.10
CA SER A 164 4.55 -16.69 10.79
C SER A 164 5.08 -16.73 9.35
N ARG A 165 6.07 -17.60 9.08
CA ARG A 165 6.53 -17.91 7.73
C ARG A 165 5.38 -18.36 6.83
N MET A 166 4.44 -19.16 7.36
CA MET A 166 3.28 -19.62 6.59
C MET A 166 2.44 -18.44 6.08
N THR A 167 2.10 -17.50 6.97
CA THR A 167 1.35 -16.29 6.62
C THR A 167 2.10 -15.47 5.58
N ALA A 168 3.40 -15.27 5.77
CA ALA A 168 4.24 -14.51 4.85
C ALA A 168 4.26 -15.13 3.44
N PHE A 169 4.55 -16.44 3.34
CA PHE A 169 4.67 -17.14 2.06
C PHE A 169 3.33 -17.23 1.34
N ILE A 170 2.21 -17.51 2.04
CA ILE A 170 0.88 -17.48 1.43
C ILE A 170 0.56 -16.07 0.92
N SER A 171 0.85 -15.03 1.72
CA SER A 171 0.64 -13.64 1.30
C SER A 171 1.42 -13.29 0.02
N LYS A 172 2.65 -13.83 -0.10
CA LYS A 172 3.47 -13.67 -1.31
C LYS A 172 2.89 -14.42 -2.49
N VAL A 173 2.49 -15.68 -2.32
CA VAL A 173 1.87 -16.48 -3.40
C VAL A 173 0.56 -15.86 -3.89
N LEU A 174 -0.27 -15.34 -2.98
CA LEU A 174 -1.51 -14.63 -3.35
C LEU A 174 -1.23 -13.41 -4.23
N MET A 175 -0.13 -12.71 -3.97
CA MET A 175 0.31 -11.61 -4.82
C MET A 175 0.86 -12.10 -6.15
N ASP A 176 1.74 -13.11 -6.14
CA ASP A 176 2.40 -13.65 -7.33
C ASP A 176 1.41 -14.26 -8.33
N THR A 177 0.30 -14.81 -7.83
CA THR A 177 -0.79 -15.41 -8.63
C THR A 177 -1.95 -14.44 -8.88
N GLY A 178 -1.91 -13.25 -8.29
CA GLY A 178 -2.95 -12.24 -8.38
C GLY A 178 -2.98 -11.48 -9.70
N GLN A 179 -3.82 -10.44 -9.75
CA GLN A 179 -3.85 -9.56 -10.92
C GLN A 179 -2.55 -8.77 -11.07
N VAL A 180 -1.97 -8.83 -12.26
CA VAL A 180 -0.74 -8.09 -12.60
C VAL A 180 -0.94 -6.60 -12.38
N GLY A 181 0.00 -5.95 -11.69
CA GLY A 181 -0.04 -4.50 -11.45
C GLY A 181 -0.80 -4.07 -10.18
N VAL A 182 -1.23 -5.01 -9.35
CA VAL A 182 -1.80 -4.77 -8.02
C VAL A 182 -0.75 -5.11 -6.96
N GLY A 183 -0.53 -4.20 -6.00
CA GLY A 183 0.35 -4.41 -4.85
C GLY A 183 -0.25 -5.43 -3.86
N GLY A 184 0.55 -5.90 -2.91
CA GLY A 184 0.10 -6.82 -1.87
C GLY A 184 0.73 -6.49 -0.51
N ALA A 185 0.59 -7.42 0.43
CA ALA A 185 1.20 -7.28 1.75
C ALA A 185 2.74 -7.28 1.69
N PRO A 186 3.41 -8.22 1.00
CA PRO A 186 4.87 -8.33 1.07
C PRO A 186 5.63 -7.33 0.20
N PHE A 187 5.02 -6.86 -0.89
CA PHE A 187 5.61 -5.83 -1.75
C PHE A 187 4.51 -5.02 -2.42
N VAL A 188 4.83 -3.79 -2.80
CA VAL A 188 3.95 -2.91 -3.55
C VAL A 188 4.59 -2.51 -4.88
N LEU A 189 3.76 -2.22 -5.87
CA LEU A 189 4.19 -1.74 -7.17
C LEU A 189 4.01 -0.21 -7.19
N PRO A 190 5.09 0.58 -7.33
CA PRO A 190 5.00 2.03 -7.34
C PRO A 190 4.11 2.56 -8.47
N ARG A 191 3.46 3.68 -8.20
CA ARG A 191 2.62 4.40 -9.16
C ARG A 191 3.11 5.83 -9.35
N VAL A 192 2.96 6.31 -10.59
CA VAL A 192 3.28 7.69 -10.96
C VAL A 192 2.11 8.28 -11.75
N PRO A 193 1.81 9.58 -11.58
CA PRO A 193 0.78 10.23 -12.38
C PRO A 193 1.25 10.45 -13.82
N ASN A 194 0.32 10.37 -14.75
CA ASN A 194 0.52 10.88 -16.11
C ASN A 194 0.30 12.42 -16.15
N PRO A 195 0.48 13.08 -17.31
CA PRO A 195 0.26 14.53 -17.44
C PRO A 195 -1.16 15.02 -17.11
N GLN A 196 -2.13 14.11 -16.97
CA GLN A 196 -3.51 14.40 -16.58
C GLN A 196 -3.79 14.09 -15.09
N GLY A 197 -2.76 13.73 -14.31
CA GLY A 197 -2.89 13.39 -12.88
C GLY A 197 -3.47 11.99 -12.63
N ILE A 198 -3.60 11.16 -13.66
CA ILE A 198 -4.11 9.79 -13.55
C ILE A 198 -2.95 8.86 -13.18
N LEU A 199 -3.12 8.06 -12.12
CA LEU A 199 -2.08 7.16 -11.63
C LEU A 199 -1.90 5.96 -12.55
N MET A 200 -0.66 5.71 -12.94
CA MET A 200 -0.22 4.63 -13.80
C MET A 200 0.84 3.79 -13.08
N ALA A 201 1.06 2.55 -13.52
CA ALA A 201 2.17 1.75 -13.02
C ALA A 201 3.50 2.39 -13.42
N ALA A 202 4.42 2.57 -12.47
CA ALA A 202 5.78 3.01 -12.76
C ALA A 202 6.52 1.90 -13.52
N ARG A 203 6.80 2.12 -14.81
CA ARG A 203 7.41 1.09 -15.67
C ARG A 203 8.91 0.90 -15.44
N GLU A 204 9.58 1.90 -14.89
CA GLU A 204 11.03 1.92 -14.69
C GLU A 204 11.43 1.67 -13.23
N GLU A 205 10.50 1.75 -12.29
CA GLU A 205 10.78 1.52 -10.85
C GLU A 205 10.66 0.05 -10.47
N GLU A 206 11.47 -0.41 -9.51
CA GLU A 206 11.36 -1.78 -8.98
C GLU A 206 10.15 -1.96 -8.04
N ALA A 207 9.82 -3.21 -7.73
CA ALA A 207 8.84 -3.47 -6.68
C ALA A 207 9.44 -3.10 -5.31
N ALA A 208 8.69 -2.36 -4.50
CA ALA A 208 9.14 -1.96 -3.17
C ALA A 208 8.75 -3.04 -2.16
N ALA A 209 9.76 -3.73 -1.62
CA ALA A 209 9.58 -4.75 -0.60
C ALA A 209 9.18 -4.14 0.75
N ARG A 210 8.31 -4.83 1.48
CA ARG A 210 7.99 -4.52 2.87
C ARG A 210 8.96 -5.28 3.79
N PRO A 211 9.62 -4.62 4.76
CA PRO A 211 10.42 -5.33 5.76
C PRO A 211 9.54 -6.33 6.51
N TRP A 212 10.04 -7.52 6.77
CA TRP A 212 9.25 -8.60 7.36
C TRP A 212 10.00 -9.34 8.45
N TRP A 213 9.34 -9.50 9.60
CA TRP A 213 9.83 -10.21 10.77
C TRP A 213 9.11 -11.55 10.89
N PHE A 214 9.86 -12.65 10.79
CA PHE A 214 9.32 -14.00 10.91
C PHE A 214 9.28 -14.43 12.37
N LEU A 215 8.08 -14.58 12.92
CA LEU A 215 7.87 -14.86 14.35
C LEU A 215 8.19 -16.31 14.74
N ASP A 216 8.28 -17.21 13.76
CA ASP A 216 8.54 -18.65 13.93
C ASP A 216 9.87 -19.09 13.28
N GLY A 217 10.81 -18.15 13.14
CA GLY A 217 12.16 -18.34 12.60
C GLY A 217 12.29 -17.95 11.12
N ASP A 218 13.50 -17.63 10.69
CA ASP A 218 13.76 -17.16 9.33
C ASP A 218 13.60 -18.25 8.25
N PRO A 219 13.28 -17.87 7.00
CA PRO A 219 13.34 -18.77 5.85
C PRO A 219 14.70 -19.45 5.73
N GLN A 220 14.71 -20.75 5.50
CA GLN A 220 15.94 -21.53 5.44
C GLN A 220 16.62 -21.41 4.07
N GLY A 221 17.95 -21.63 4.06
CA GLY A 221 18.79 -21.62 2.87
C GLY A 221 19.27 -20.23 2.45
N GLU A 222 20.39 -20.17 1.75
CA GLU A 222 20.94 -18.91 1.22
C GLU A 222 20.12 -18.43 0.00
N PRO A 223 19.93 -17.11 -0.19
CA PRO A 223 19.37 -16.56 -1.41
C PRO A 223 20.26 -16.86 -2.63
N GLY A 224 19.67 -17.46 -3.66
CA GLY A 224 20.28 -17.80 -4.95
C GLY A 224 19.67 -17.00 -6.11
N GLU A 225 20.09 -17.30 -7.34
CA GLU A 225 19.60 -16.61 -8.54
C GLU A 225 18.18 -17.03 -8.93
N SER A 226 17.80 -18.27 -8.63
CA SER A 226 16.49 -18.82 -8.93
C SER A 226 15.58 -18.77 -7.70
N PRO A 227 14.30 -18.39 -7.84
CA PRO A 227 13.34 -18.46 -6.73
C PRO A 227 13.13 -19.89 -6.21
N LEU A 228 13.61 -20.91 -6.93
CA LEU A 228 13.52 -22.31 -6.54
C LEU A 228 14.73 -22.81 -5.71
N ASP A 229 15.77 -21.99 -5.56
CA ASP A 229 17.02 -22.43 -4.90
C ASP A 229 16.84 -22.65 -3.39
N SER A 230 16.01 -21.83 -2.75
CA SER A 230 15.68 -21.95 -1.33
C SER A 230 14.40 -21.18 -0.97
N PRO A 231 13.78 -21.46 0.20
CA PRO A 231 12.74 -20.60 0.76
C PRO A 231 13.15 -19.11 0.85
N ALA A 232 14.42 -18.83 1.20
CA ALA A 232 14.92 -17.46 1.23
C ALA A 232 14.96 -16.85 -0.18
N SER A 233 15.42 -17.59 -1.20
CA SER A 233 15.39 -17.14 -2.60
C SER A 233 13.97 -16.82 -3.07
N PHE A 234 13.01 -17.68 -2.74
CA PHE A 234 11.61 -17.45 -3.06
C PHE A 234 11.10 -16.14 -2.45
N TRP A 235 11.42 -15.90 -1.17
CA TRP A 235 10.99 -14.70 -0.45
C TRP A 235 11.56 -13.40 -1.07
N HIS A 236 12.84 -13.41 -1.43
CA HIS A 236 13.54 -12.24 -1.96
C HIS A 236 13.33 -11.98 -3.46
N THR A 237 12.55 -12.81 -4.15
CA THR A 237 12.27 -12.65 -5.58
C THR A 237 10.86 -12.13 -5.82
N ALA A 238 10.70 -11.08 -6.66
CA ALA A 238 9.39 -10.65 -7.14
C ALA A 238 9.12 -11.20 -8.57
N PRO A 239 7.86 -11.51 -8.91
CA PRO A 239 7.48 -12.19 -10.15
C PRO A 239 7.72 -11.38 -11.45
N ALA A 240 8.13 -10.11 -11.36
CA ALA A 240 8.34 -9.26 -12.54
C ALA A 240 9.55 -8.30 -12.47
N ARG A 241 10.21 -8.12 -11.31
CA ARG A 241 11.36 -7.21 -11.10
C ARG A 241 12.20 -7.70 -9.92
N ARG A 242 13.48 -7.32 -9.83
CA ARG A 242 14.26 -7.51 -8.60
C ARG A 242 13.68 -6.59 -7.50
N LEU A 243 13.79 -7.02 -6.24
CA LEU A 243 13.43 -6.20 -5.09
C LEU A 243 14.59 -5.27 -4.77
N THR A 244 14.31 -4.00 -4.51
CA THR A 244 15.26 -3.11 -3.87
C THR A 244 15.14 -3.29 -2.35
N PRO A 245 16.23 -3.63 -1.63
CA PRO A 245 16.23 -3.56 -0.17
C PRO A 245 16.02 -2.10 0.26
N LEU A 246 15.15 -1.87 1.26
CA LEU A 246 15.01 -0.57 1.93
C LEU A 246 16.18 -0.30 2.88
#